data_AF-A0A969ZLU1-F1
#
_entry.id   AF-A0A969ZLU1-F1
#
_cell.length_a   1.000
_cell.length_b   1.000
_cell.length_c   1.000
_cell.angle_alpha   90.00
_cell.angle_beta   90.00
_cell.angle_gamma   90.00
#
_symmetry.space_group_name_H-M   'P 1'
#
loop_
_entity.id
_entity.type
_entity.pdbx_description
1 polymer ?
#
loop_
_entity_poly.entity_id
_entity_poly.type
_entity_poly.pdbx_seq_one_letter_code
_entity_poly.pdbx_strand_id
1 'polypeptide(L)'
;MLPKDYYKNLIEHLPNAYAYHKIVLDEQGKPIDYIYLDINQAFEKITGVSRKEIINNRYTEVIAKPMDGGFDWISTYGEVAMTGKRIELKEYSQDLNRWYNIIAYSNEP
;
A
#
# COMPACT_ATOMS: atom_id res chain seq x y z
N MET A 1 -8.06 24.78 -18.41
CA MET A 1 -7.23 24.24 -17.31
C MET A 1 -8.09 23.30 -16.47
N LEU A 2 -7.52 22.21 -15.99
CA LEU A 2 -8.22 21.32 -15.06
C LEU A 2 -8.40 22.01 -13.70
N PRO A 3 -9.46 21.69 -12.93
CA PRO A 3 -9.60 22.13 -11.54
C PRO A 3 -8.41 21.72 -10.68
N LYS A 4 -8.10 22.53 -9.64
CA LYS A 4 -6.97 22.32 -8.72
C LYS A 4 -6.91 20.90 -8.14
N ASP A 5 -8.08 20.31 -7.84
CA ASP A 5 -8.20 19.00 -7.20
C ASP A 5 -8.64 17.88 -8.16
N TYR A 6 -8.52 18.09 -9.48
CA TYR A 6 -9.01 17.15 -10.48
C TYR A 6 -8.47 15.72 -10.28
N TYR A 7 -7.15 15.57 -10.14
CA TYR A 7 -6.51 14.25 -9.97
C TYR A 7 -6.85 13.62 -8.62
N LYS A 8 -6.93 14.42 -7.56
CA LYS A 8 -7.36 13.94 -6.25
C LYS A 8 -8.79 13.41 -6.30
N ASN A 9 -9.70 14.15 -6.91
CA ASN A 9 -11.08 13.73 -7.08
C ASN A 9 -11.19 12.48 -7.96
N LEU A 10 -10.41 12.40 -9.03
CA LEU A 10 -10.35 11.20 -9.88
C LEU A 10 -9.93 9.97 -9.08
N ILE A 11 -8.79 10.03 -8.38
CA ILE A 11 -8.27 8.91 -7.58
C ILE A 11 -9.27 8.50 -6.50
N GLU A 12 -9.90 9.47 -5.83
CA GLU A 12 -10.89 9.22 -4.77
C GLU A 12 -12.06 8.35 -5.26
N HIS A 13 -12.48 8.52 -6.51
CA HIS A 13 -13.67 7.87 -7.08
C HIS A 13 -13.34 6.72 -8.05
N LEU A 14 -12.06 6.39 -8.25
CA LEU A 14 -11.70 5.21 -9.03
C LEU A 14 -12.26 3.92 -8.37
N PRO A 15 -12.77 2.96 -9.16
CA PRO A 15 -13.31 1.72 -8.61
C PRO A 15 -12.22 0.78 -8.04
N ASN A 16 -10.96 1.01 -8.43
CA ASN A 16 -9.83 0.23 -7.98
C ASN A 16 -9.29 0.81 -6.67
N ALA A 17 -8.93 -0.06 -5.73
CA ALA A 17 -8.23 0.36 -4.51
C ALA A 17 -6.91 1.06 -4.88
N TYR A 18 -6.67 2.20 -4.26
CA TYR A 18 -5.43 2.96 -4.32
C TYR A 18 -4.85 3.11 -2.92
N ALA A 19 -3.54 2.96 -2.82
CA ALA A 19 -2.76 3.31 -1.64
C ALA A 19 -1.40 3.87 -2.08
N TYR A 20 -0.94 4.92 -1.40
CA TYR A 20 0.39 5.48 -1.56
C TYR A 20 1.21 5.23 -0.31
N HIS A 21 2.39 4.64 -0.49
CA HIS A 21 3.21 4.15 0.60
C HIS A 21 4.54 4.89 0.66
N LYS A 22 5.05 5.08 1.87
CA LYS A 22 6.45 5.43 2.12
C LYS A 22 7.16 4.25 2.76
N ILE A 23 8.18 3.71 2.11
CA ILE A 23 8.98 2.63 2.68
C ILE A 23 9.80 3.15 3.87
N VAL A 24 9.82 2.37 4.94
CA VAL A 24 10.66 2.60 6.12
C VAL A 24 11.86 1.67 6.04
N LEU A 25 13.06 2.26 6.07
CA LEU A 25 14.33 1.54 6.04
C LEU A 25 14.96 1.51 7.44
N ASP A 26 15.72 0.47 7.73
CA ASP A 26 16.67 0.47 8.85
C ASP A 26 17.95 1.26 8.52
N GLU A 27 18.89 1.29 9.48
CA GLU A 27 20.18 1.97 9.34
C GLU A 27 21.08 1.37 8.24
N GLN A 28 20.80 0.13 7.83
CA GLN A 28 21.53 -0.58 6.77
C GLN A 28 20.85 -0.44 5.40
N GLY A 29 19.74 0.31 5.32
CA GLY A 29 18.98 0.53 4.09
C GLY A 29 18.06 -0.63 3.72
N LYS A 30 17.77 -1.55 4.64
CA LYS A 30 16.84 -2.66 4.41
C LYS A 30 15.40 -2.20 4.71
N PRO A 31 14.42 -2.52 3.85
CA PRO A 31 13.00 -2.32 4.15
C PRO A 31 12.58 -3.10 5.39
N ILE A 32 12.04 -2.39 6.38
CA ILE A 32 11.53 -2.96 7.63
C ILE A 32 10.05 -2.68 7.84
N ASP A 33 9.47 -1.72 7.11
CA ASP A 33 8.03 -1.43 7.15
C ASP A 33 7.63 -0.50 5.98
N TYR A 34 6.38 -0.09 5.95
CA TYR A 34 5.91 1.04 5.15
C TYR A 34 4.76 1.79 5.83
N ILE A 35 4.65 3.08 5.53
CA ILE A 35 3.62 3.99 6.06
C ILE A 35 2.62 4.30 4.96
N TYR A 36 1.33 4.27 5.28
CA TYR A 36 0.28 4.71 4.37
C TYR A 36 0.17 6.23 4.37
N LEU A 37 0.49 6.86 3.24
CA LEU A 37 0.43 8.32 3.07
C LEU A 37 -0.91 8.78 2.48
N ASP A 38 -1.52 7.97 1.62
CA ASP A 38 -2.85 8.21 1.09
C ASP A 38 -3.52 6.88 0.69
N ILE A 39 -4.85 6.88 0.65
CA ILE A 39 -5.67 5.79 0.13
C ILE A 39 -6.90 6.40 -0.57
N ASN A 40 -7.68 5.64 -1.35
CA ASN A 40 -8.98 6.10 -1.85
C ASN A 40 -10.18 5.40 -1.21
N GLN A 41 -11.39 5.82 -1.56
CA GLN A 41 -12.63 5.24 -1.03
C GLN A 41 -12.78 3.74 -1.40
N ALA A 42 -12.27 3.33 -2.56
CA ALA A 42 -12.31 1.93 -2.96
C ALA A 42 -11.43 1.04 -2.08
N PHE A 43 -10.28 1.53 -1.64
CA PHE A 43 -9.44 0.83 -0.67
C PHE A 43 -10.23 0.52 0.61
N GLU A 44 -10.85 1.53 1.22
CA GLU A 44 -11.63 1.37 2.46
C GLU A 44 -12.74 0.32 2.29
N LYS A 45 -13.48 0.37 1.16
CA LYS A 45 -14.55 -0.58 0.86
C LYS A 45 -14.05 -2.01 0.66
N ILE A 46 -12.89 -2.18 0.03
CA ILE A 46 -12.34 -3.49 -0.33
C ILE A 46 -11.64 -4.15 0.87
N THR A 47 -10.89 -3.38 1.66
CA THR A 47 -10.11 -3.88 2.80
C THR A 47 -10.91 -3.86 4.10
N GLY A 48 -11.94 -3.01 4.21
CA GLY A 48 -12.69 -2.78 5.44
C GLY A 48 -11.96 -1.87 6.44
N VAL A 49 -10.84 -1.26 6.04
CA VAL A 49 -9.98 -0.45 6.91
C VAL A 49 -10.18 1.01 6.60
N SER A 50 -10.47 1.83 7.61
CA SER A 50 -10.78 3.23 7.38
C SER A 50 -9.52 4.08 7.19
N ARG A 51 -9.63 5.13 6.38
CA ARG A 51 -8.58 6.15 6.19
C ARG A 51 -8.10 6.71 7.53
N LYS A 52 -9.01 6.92 8.47
CA LYS A 52 -8.72 7.47 9.79
C LYS A 52 -7.79 6.57 10.61
N GLU A 53 -7.88 5.25 10.43
CA GLU A 53 -7.09 4.28 11.18
C GLU A 53 -5.70 4.07 10.58
N ILE A 54 -5.56 4.19 9.25
CA ILE A 54 -4.35 3.73 8.56
C ILE A 54 -3.37 4.83 8.15
N ILE A 55 -3.85 6.04 7.88
CA ILE A 55 -2.99 7.13 7.38
C ILE A 55 -1.96 7.55 8.44
N ASN A 56 -0.71 7.69 8.01
CA ASN A 56 0.48 7.97 8.82
C ASN A 56 0.88 6.87 9.83
N ASN A 57 0.27 5.70 9.76
CA ASN A 57 0.63 4.55 10.59
C ASN A 57 1.37 3.49 9.77
N ARG A 58 2.17 2.67 10.45
CA ARG A 58 2.92 1.57 9.83
C ARG A 58 2.03 0.39 9.51
N TYR A 59 2.36 -0.37 8.47
CA TYR A 59 1.68 -1.62 8.14
C TYR A 59 1.62 -2.58 9.32
N THR A 60 2.74 -2.71 10.04
CA THR A 60 2.84 -3.61 11.21
C THR A 60 2.01 -3.17 12.40
N GLU A 61 1.59 -1.90 12.46
CA GLU A 61 0.77 -1.36 13.55
C GLU A 61 -0.73 -1.50 13.28
N VAL A 62 -1.14 -1.51 12.00
CA VAL A 62 -2.55 -1.36 11.62
C VAL A 62 -3.15 -2.53 10.86
N ILE A 63 -2.35 -3.29 10.09
CA ILE A 63 -2.84 -4.42 9.29
C ILE A 63 -2.20 -5.73 9.73
N ALA A 64 -0.87 -5.75 9.84
CA ALA A 64 -0.15 -7.01 10.01
C ALA A 64 -0.57 -7.70 11.30
N LYS A 65 -1.04 -8.93 11.18
CA LYS A 65 -1.26 -9.82 12.32
C LYS A 65 -0.06 -10.74 12.43
N PRO A 66 0.40 -11.07 13.65
CA PRO A 66 1.42 -12.09 13.83
C PRO A 66 0.84 -13.45 13.41
N MET A 67 1.02 -13.81 12.15
CA MET A 67 0.65 -15.11 11.58
C MET A 67 1.85 -15.64 10.80
N ASP A 68 2.29 -16.85 11.17
CA ASP A 68 3.39 -17.52 10.49
C ASP A 68 3.01 -17.85 9.04
N GLY A 69 3.88 -17.51 8.09
CA GLY A 69 3.74 -17.90 6.68
C GLY A 69 2.86 -16.98 5.82
N GLY A 70 2.62 -15.74 6.24
CA GLY A 70 2.02 -14.69 5.40
C GLY A 70 2.94 -14.25 4.25
N PHE A 71 2.34 -13.65 3.21
CA PHE A 71 3.11 -13.03 2.13
C PHE A 71 3.89 -11.82 2.65
N ASP A 72 5.15 -11.69 2.24
CA ASP A 72 6.04 -10.62 2.68
C ASP A 72 5.80 -9.32 1.89
N TRP A 73 4.77 -8.58 2.32
CA TRP A 73 4.42 -7.28 1.75
C TRP A 73 5.51 -6.23 1.92
N ILE A 74 6.26 -6.27 3.03
CA ILE A 74 7.28 -5.29 3.36
C ILE A 74 8.45 -5.41 2.39
N SER A 75 9.01 -6.61 2.23
CA SER A 75 10.10 -6.84 1.30
C SER A 75 9.65 -6.57 -0.14
N THR A 76 8.44 -7.00 -0.51
CA THR A 76 7.91 -6.83 -1.87
C THR A 76 7.77 -5.36 -2.26
N TYR A 77 7.13 -4.53 -1.44
CA TYR A 77 7.02 -3.09 -1.74
C TYR A 77 8.33 -2.35 -1.53
N GLY A 78 9.17 -2.82 -0.61
CA GLY A 78 10.55 -2.37 -0.45
C GLY A 78 11.36 -2.51 -1.74
N GLU A 79 11.36 -3.69 -2.37
CA GLU A 79 12.04 -3.91 -3.65
C GLU A 79 11.52 -3.01 -4.77
N VAL A 80 10.20 -2.79 -4.84
CA VAL A 80 9.59 -1.88 -5.83
C VAL A 80 10.11 -0.46 -5.66
N ALA A 81 10.13 0.05 -4.43
CA ALA A 81 10.65 1.39 -4.15
C ALA A 81 12.13 1.49 -4.51
N MET A 82 12.95 0.60 -3.96
CA MET A 82 14.41 0.66 -4.06
C MET A 82 14.95 0.42 -5.49
N THR A 83 14.21 -0.31 -6.33
CA THR A 83 14.65 -0.66 -7.69
C THR A 83 13.91 0.09 -8.79
N GLY A 84 12.78 0.71 -8.48
CA GLY A 84 11.85 1.28 -9.46
C GLY A 84 11.18 0.24 -10.37
N LYS A 85 11.42 -1.06 -10.18
CA LYS A 85 10.82 -2.11 -11.00
C LYS A 85 9.36 -2.30 -10.61
N ARG A 86 8.46 -2.01 -11.56
CA ARG A 86 7.03 -2.32 -11.42
C ARG A 86 6.82 -3.83 -11.23
N ILE A 87 5.89 -4.18 -10.36
CA ILE A 87 5.38 -5.54 -10.21
C ILE A 87 3.88 -5.62 -10.53
N GLU A 88 3.43 -6.83 -10.85
CA GLU A 88 2.03 -7.20 -10.91
C GLU A 88 1.90 -8.63 -10.37
N LEU A 89 1.06 -8.81 -9.36
CA LEU A 89 0.91 -10.10 -8.66
C LEU A 89 -0.51 -10.34 -8.19
N LYS A 90 -0.85 -11.61 -8.06
CA LYS A 90 -2.08 -12.08 -7.43
C LYS A 90 -1.74 -12.83 -6.17
N GLU A 91 -2.17 -12.31 -5.03
CA GLU A 91 -1.77 -12.83 -3.74
C GLU A 91 -2.90 -12.77 -2.73
N TYR A 92 -2.90 -13.72 -1.81
CA TYR A 92 -3.86 -13.79 -0.74
C TYR A 92 -3.32 -13.08 0.50
N SER A 93 -4.00 -12.00 0.90
CA SER A 93 -3.72 -11.38 2.20
C SER A 93 -4.39 -12.21 3.29
N GLN A 94 -3.58 -12.83 4.14
CA GLN A 94 -4.05 -13.52 5.33
C GLN A 94 -4.66 -12.53 6.33
N ASP A 95 -4.07 -11.34 6.47
CA ASP A 95 -4.52 -10.29 7.39
C ASP A 95 -5.95 -9.82 7.10
N LEU A 96 -6.28 -9.70 5.82
CA LEU A 96 -7.57 -9.23 5.29
C LEU A 96 -8.47 -10.36 4.78
N ASN A 97 -8.02 -11.62 4.86
CA ASN A 97 -8.73 -12.82 4.42
C ASN A 97 -9.33 -12.67 3.00
N ARG A 98 -8.51 -12.23 2.04
CA ARG A 98 -8.96 -11.93 0.67
C ARG A 98 -7.84 -12.04 -0.36
N TRP A 99 -8.21 -12.46 -1.57
CA TRP A 99 -7.34 -12.41 -2.74
C TRP A 99 -7.30 -11.01 -3.37
N TYR A 100 -6.10 -10.56 -3.69
CA TYR A 100 -5.85 -9.29 -4.35
C TYR A 100 -5.13 -9.50 -5.68
N ASN A 101 -5.44 -8.66 -6.67
CA ASN A 101 -4.60 -8.45 -7.83
C ASN A 101 -3.99 -7.04 -7.72
N ILE A 102 -2.68 -6.96 -7.57
CA ILE A 102 -1.97 -5.74 -7.19
C ILE A 102 -0.99 -5.38 -8.29
N ILE A 103 -0.99 -4.10 -8.65
CA ILE A 103 0.06 -3.48 -9.44
C ILE A 103 0.73 -2.44 -8.55
N ALA A 104 2.05 -2.54 -8.39
CA ALA A 104 2.82 -1.57 -7.62
C ALA A 104 3.99 -1.06 -8.45
N TYR A 105 4.26 0.24 -8.34
CA TYR A 105 5.39 0.93 -8.98
C TYR A 105 5.86 2.05 -8.06
N SER A 106 7.09 2.51 -8.26
CA SER A 106 7.62 3.68 -7.55
C SER A 106 7.83 4.84 -8.51
N ASN A 107 7.47 6.05 -8.10
CA ASN A 107 7.75 7.28 -8.84
C ASN A 107 9.16 7.83 -8.54
N GLU A 108 9.80 7.34 -7.49
CA GLU A 108 11.14 7.72 -7.02
C GLU A 108 11.90 6.44 -6.63
N PRO A 109 13.13 6.20 -7.12
CA PRO A 109 13.98 5.11 -6.64
C PRO A 109 14.51 5.34 -5.21
#